data_AF-A0A820LEG9-F1
#
_entry.id   AF-A0A820LEG9-F1
#
_cell.length_a   1.000
_cell.length_b   1.000
_cell.length_c   1.000
_cell.angle_alpha   90.00
_cell.angle_beta   90.00
_cell.angle_gamma   90.00
#
_symmetry.space_group_name_H-M   'P 1'
#
loop_
_entity.id
_entity.type
_entity.pdbx_description
1 polymer ?
#
loop_
_entity_poly.entity_id
_entity_poly.type
_entity_poly.pdbx_seq_one_letter_code
_entity_poly.pdbx_strand_id
1 'polypeptide(L)'
;DSRNDLVTIVRPFREITSKEIAMYNRLNSIESLQNADISTMSGPQSSIFQLTETLVNDLQRQFPSTVSTIFRTSDKLEKNIRPERCDLCCCPLDINVDESLISDQNRQKLVHQLFTTSPNSNEPVHVCYAC
;
A
#
# COMPACT_ATOMS: atom_id res chain seq x y z
N ASP A 1 -11.73 0.03 3.66
CA ASP A 1 -10.41 -0.21 4.28
C ASP A 1 -10.63 -0.80 5.66
N SER A 2 -10.48 -2.11 5.77
CA SER A 2 -10.81 -2.89 6.98
C SER A 2 -9.55 -3.32 7.75
N ARG A 3 -8.42 -2.64 7.51
CA ARG A 3 -7.12 -2.99 8.12
C ARG A 3 -7.07 -2.70 9.62
N ASN A 4 -7.89 -1.78 10.12
CA ASN A 4 -8.02 -1.45 11.54
C ASN A 4 -9.50 -1.36 11.94
N ASP A 5 -9.85 -2.02 13.04
CA ASP A 5 -11.22 -2.04 13.57
C ASP A 5 -11.61 -0.72 14.27
N LEU A 6 -10.60 0.07 14.70
CA LEU A 6 -10.79 1.34 15.41
C LEU A 6 -10.80 2.56 14.50
N VAL A 7 -10.14 2.48 13.34
CA VAL A 7 -9.93 3.64 12.45
C VAL A 7 -10.13 3.23 11.00
N THR A 8 -11.03 3.95 10.31
CA THR A 8 -11.23 3.81 8.87
C THR A 8 -10.49 4.90 8.11
N ILE A 9 -9.57 4.51 7.24
CA ILE A 9 -8.90 5.44 6.33
C ILE A 9 -9.78 5.61 5.09
N VAL A 10 -10.22 6.85 4.87
CA VAL A 10 -10.93 7.23 3.65
C VAL A 10 -10.00 7.99 2.71
N ARG A 11 -10.20 7.80 1.39
CA ARG A 11 -9.50 8.57 0.35
C ARG A 11 -10.52 9.26 -0.54
N PRO A 12 -11.03 10.46 -0.15
CA PRO A 12 -12.11 11.14 -0.86
C PRO A 12 -11.78 11.46 -2.32
N PHE A 13 -10.50 11.75 -2.62
CA PHE A 13 -10.02 12.09 -3.96
C PHE A 13 -9.49 10.89 -4.75
N ARG A 14 -9.79 9.64 -4.34
CA ARG A 14 -9.19 8.43 -4.93
C ARG A 14 -9.34 8.34 -6.45
N GLU A 15 -10.50 8.74 -6.98
CA GLU A 15 -10.82 8.66 -8.41
C GLU A 15 -10.65 10.00 -9.15
N ILE A 16 -10.22 11.06 -8.45
CA ILE A 16 -10.08 12.39 -9.02
C ILE A 16 -8.61 12.63 -9.35
N THR A 17 -8.33 13.02 -10.58
CA THR A 17 -6.98 13.29 -11.06
C THR A 17 -6.42 14.59 -10.49
N SER A 18 -5.10 14.69 -10.35
CA SER A 18 -4.43 15.92 -9.90
C SER A 18 -4.74 17.13 -10.78
N LYS A 19 -5.01 16.92 -12.08
CA LYS A 19 -5.39 17.99 -13.01
C LYS A 19 -6.77 18.55 -12.70
N GLU A 20 -7.74 17.68 -12.39
CA GLU A 20 -9.10 18.10 -12.00
C GLU A 20 -9.08 18.87 -10.68
N ILE A 21 -8.30 18.41 -9.70
CA ILE A 21 -8.12 19.10 -8.42
C ILE A 21 -7.49 20.47 -8.63
N ALA A 22 -6.44 20.57 -9.45
CA ALA A 22 -5.80 21.85 -9.76
C ALA A 22 -6.76 22.83 -10.46
N MET A 23 -7.58 22.33 -11.40
CA MET A 23 -8.59 23.14 -12.07
C MET A 23 -9.68 23.61 -11.10
N TYR A 24 -10.16 22.73 -10.22
CA TYR A 24 -11.12 23.06 -9.17
C TYR A 24 -10.57 24.14 -8.23
N ASN A 25 -9.34 23.99 -7.75
CA ASN A 25 -8.70 24.95 -6.87
C ASN A 25 -8.59 26.32 -7.54
N ARG A 26 -8.19 26.36 -8.83
CA ARG A 26 -8.10 27.60 -9.59
C ARG A 26 -9.46 28.28 -9.75
N LEU A 27 -10.51 27.53 -10.09
CA LEU A 27 -11.86 28.07 -10.27
C LEU A 27 -12.46 28.60 -8.97
N ASN A 28 -12.13 27.99 -7.83
CA ASN A 28 -12.60 28.42 -6.51
C ASN A 28 -11.61 29.35 -5.79
N SER A 29 -10.53 29.77 -6.45
CA SER A 29 -9.47 30.61 -5.86
C SER A 29 -8.90 30.07 -4.55
N ILE A 30 -8.77 28.74 -4.46
CA ILE A 30 -8.13 28.04 -3.34
C ILE A 30 -6.62 28.08 -3.56
N GLU A 31 -5.90 28.68 -2.61
CA GLU A 31 -4.44 28.69 -2.63
C GLU A 31 -3.90 27.28 -2.41
N SER A 32 -3.14 26.76 -3.39
CA SER A 32 -2.50 25.45 -3.30
C SER A 32 -0.99 25.61 -3.15
N LEU A 33 -0.43 25.11 -2.05
CA LEU A 33 1.01 24.97 -1.88
C LEU A 33 1.50 23.77 -2.69
N GLN A 34 2.32 24.02 -3.72
CA GLN A 34 3.04 22.95 -4.40
C GLN A 34 4.29 22.60 -3.59
N ASN A 35 4.24 21.48 -2.87
CA ASN A 35 5.40 20.96 -2.18
C ASN A 35 6.27 20.21 -3.19
N ALA A 36 7.37 20.83 -3.60
CA ALA A 36 8.41 20.13 -4.33
C ALA A 36 9.10 19.14 -3.38
N ASP A 37 8.98 17.86 -3.68
CA ASP A 37 9.72 16.79 -3.04
C ASP A 37 11.07 16.59 -3.75
N ILE A 38 12.01 15.88 -3.12
CA ILE A 38 13.32 15.52 -3.71
C ILE A 38 13.17 14.81 -5.06
N SER A 39 12.00 14.24 -5.32
CA SER A 39 11.65 13.51 -6.52
C SER A 39 11.00 14.36 -7.63
N THR A 40 10.59 15.60 -7.35
CA THR A 40 9.71 16.41 -8.21
C THR A 40 10.34 16.84 -9.55
N MET A 41 11.64 16.61 -9.75
CA MET A 41 12.35 16.82 -11.03
C MET A 41 13.24 15.63 -11.41
N SER A 42 13.02 14.47 -10.78
CA SER A 42 13.82 13.29 -11.05
C SER A 42 13.47 12.68 -12.41
N GLY A 43 14.48 12.13 -13.09
CA GLY A 43 14.26 11.49 -14.39
C GLY A 43 13.27 10.32 -14.31
N PRO A 44 12.67 9.91 -15.44
CA PRO A 44 11.64 8.86 -15.48
C PRO A 44 12.13 7.49 -14.99
N GLN A 45 13.44 7.27 -14.96
CA GLN A 45 14.10 6.03 -14.52
C GLN A 45 14.69 6.12 -13.10
N SER A 46 14.36 7.18 -12.36
CA SER A 46 14.95 7.42 -11.03
C SER A 46 14.41 6.49 -9.93
N SER A 47 13.23 5.91 -10.13
CA SER A 47 12.64 4.94 -9.22
C SER A 47 11.57 4.11 -9.91
N ILE A 48 11.21 2.96 -9.32
CA ILE A 48 10.07 2.14 -9.76
C ILE A 48 8.78 2.96 -9.74
N PHE A 49 8.64 3.87 -8.77
CA PHE A 49 7.48 4.74 -8.67
C PHE A 49 7.38 5.67 -9.90
N GLN A 50 8.46 6.37 -10.24
CA GLN A 50 8.51 7.28 -11.39
C GLN A 50 8.32 6.57 -12.73
N LEU A 51 8.89 5.37 -12.86
CA LEU A 51 8.67 4.48 -13.98
C LEU A 51 7.19 4.13 -14.16
N THR A 52 6.55 3.72 -13.07
CA THR A 52 5.14 3.34 -13.07
C THR A 52 4.24 4.53 -13.36
N GLU A 53 4.55 5.70 -12.79
CA GLU A 53 3.83 6.94 -13.06
C GLU A 53 3.92 7.32 -14.55
N THR A 54 5.12 7.29 -15.13
CA THR A 54 5.34 7.60 -16.56
C THR A 54 4.55 6.63 -17.45
N LEU A 55 4.65 5.32 -17.17
CA LEU A 55 3.91 4.28 -17.91
C LEU A 55 2.40 4.53 -17.88
N VAL A 56 1.84 4.75 -16.69
CA VAL A 56 0.40 4.97 -16.51
C VAL A 56 -0.05 6.26 -17.20
N ASN A 57 0.74 7.33 -17.10
CA ASN A 57 0.45 8.59 -17.77
C ASN A 57 0.49 8.48 -19.29
N ASP A 58 1.45 7.73 -19.86
CA ASP A 58 1.56 7.52 -21.30
C ASP A 58 0.43 6.64 -21.85
N LEU A 59 0.03 5.60 -21.11
CA LEU A 59 -1.16 4.81 -21.45
C LEU A 59 -2.42 5.68 -21.44
N GLN A 60 -2.61 6.50 -20.41
CA GLN A 60 -3.77 7.40 -20.31
C GLN A 60 -3.84 8.40 -21.47
N ARG A 61 -2.70 8.87 -22.00
CA ARG A 61 -2.64 9.78 -23.16
C ARG A 61 -3.19 9.14 -24.43
N GLN A 62 -2.92 7.85 -24.64
CA GLN A 62 -3.36 7.12 -25.83
C GLN A 62 -4.74 6.47 -25.65
N PHE A 63 -5.06 6.07 -24.42
CA PHE A 63 -6.30 5.38 -24.05
C PHE A 63 -6.95 6.11 -22.87
N PRO A 64 -7.90 7.03 -23.15
CA PRO A 64 -8.62 7.74 -22.11
C PRO A 64 -9.32 6.76 -21.15
N SER A 65 -9.39 7.12 -19.87
CA SER A 65 -9.98 6.31 -18.78
C SER A 65 -9.16 5.09 -18.32
N THR A 66 -7.89 4.98 -18.73
CA THR A 66 -6.98 3.95 -18.23
C THR A 66 -6.83 4.00 -16.71
N VAL A 67 -6.58 5.19 -16.13
CA VAL A 67 -6.40 5.34 -14.67
C VAL A 67 -7.65 4.84 -13.92
N SER A 68 -8.84 5.25 -14.34
CA SER A 68 -10.10 4.82 -13.73
C SER A 68 -10.33 3.32 -13.87
N THR A 69 -9.94 2.73 -15.01
CA THR A 69 -10.06 1.28 -15.25
C THR A 69 -9.13 0.49 -14.35
N ILE A 70 -7.88 0.97 -14.15
CA ILE A 70 -6.92 0.37 -13.21
C ILE A 70 -7.50 0.37 -11.80
N PHE A 71 -8.04 1.52 -11.33
CA PHE A 71 -8.63 1.59 -9.99
C PHE A 71 -9.80 0.61 -9.81
N ARG A 72 -10.78 0.62 -10.72
CA ARG A 72 -11.94 -0.29 -10.65
C ARG A 72 -11.57 -1.76 -10.73
N THR A 73 -10.53 -2.08 -11.49
CA THR A 73 -10.03 -3.46 -11.58
C THR A 73 -9.28 -3.84 -10.33
N SER A 74 -8.48 -2.93 -9.76
CA SER A 74 -7.76 -3.16 -8.50
C SER A 74 -8.70 -3.44 -7.33
N ASP A 75 -9.86 -2.76 -7.27
CA ASP A 75 -10.86 -3.00 -6.22
C ASP A 75 -11.47 -4.40 -6.30
N LYS A 76 -11.53 -5.00 -7.49
CA LYS A 76 -12.03 -6.38 -7.65
C LYS A 76 -11.02 -7.43 -7.16
N LEU A 77 -9.75 -7.05 -6.99
CA LEU A 77 -8.68 -7.94 -6.56
C LEU A 77 -8.52 -7.98 -5.04
N GLU A 78 -9.35 -7.26 -4.27
CA GLU A 78 -9.26 -7.26 -2.81
C GLU A 78 -9.41 -8.67 -2.23
N LYS A 79 -8.33 -9.14 -1.59
CA LYS A 79 -8.36 -10.36 -0.79
C LYS A 79 -8.88 -10.02 0.60
N ASN A 80 -9.97 -10.66 1.02
CA ASN A 80 -10.52 -10.55 2.38
C ASN A 80 -9.66 -11.36 3.37
N ILE A 81 -8.40 -11.00 3.53
CA ILE A 81 -7.51 -11.60 4.53
C ILE A 81 -7.61 -10.75 5.79
N ARG A 82 -7.99 -11.36 6.90
CA ARG A 82 -7.86 -10.75 8.23
C ARG A 82 -6.50 -11.16 8.77
N PRO A 83 -5.48 -10.29 8.75
CA PRO A 83 -4.19 -10.62 9.32
C PRO A 83 -4.32 -10.77 10.83
N GLU A 84 -3.61 -11.73 11.42
CA GLU A 84 -3.38 -11.74 12.87
C GLU A 84 -2.61 -10.46 13.26
N ARG A 85 -2.68 -10.06 14.52
CA ARG A 85 -2.09 -8.79 15.00
C ARG A 85 -0.93 -9.08 15.94
N CYS A 86 0.03 -8.15 15.96
CA CYS A 86 1.14 -8.18 16.90
C CYS A 86 0.63 -7.96 18.33
N ASP A 87 1.00 -8.83 19.27
CA ASP A 87 0.59 -8.73 20.67
C ASP A 87 1.17 -7.48 21.38
N LEU A 88 2.27 -6.90 20.86
CA LEU A 88 2.91 -5.73 21.45
C LEU A 88 2.42 -4.40 20.88
N CYS A 89 2.36 -4.27 19.54
CA CYS A 89 2.03 -3.01 18.87
C CYS A 89 0.68 -3.02 18.13
N CYS A 90 -0.06 -4.14 18.16
CA CYS A 90 -1.35 -4.34 17.49
C CYS A 90 -1.33 -4.18 15.95
N CYS A 91 -0.15 -4.00 15.34
CA CYS A 91 0.00 -3.93 13.90
C CYS A 91 -0.35 -5.27 13.25
N PRO A 92 -0.96 -5.26 12.05
CA PRO A 92 -1.24 -6.48 11.30
C PRO A 92 0.06 -7.22 10.95
N LEU A 93 0.08 -8.52 11.15
CA LEU A 93 1.19 -9.41 10.83
C LEU A 93 1.04 -9.99 9.42
N ASP A 94 2.16 -10.06 8.71
CA ASP A 94 2.23 -10.63 7.36
C ASP A 94 2.63 -12.11 7.43
N ILE A 95 1.74 -12.92 8.00
CA ILE A 95 1.94 -14.36 8.25
C ILE A 95 1.07 -15.27 7.38
N ASN A 96 0.03 -14.72 6.73
CA ASN A 96 -0.77 -15.45 5.74
C ASN A 96 -0.10 -15.37 4.37
N VAL A 97 1.05 -16.03 4.26
CA VAL A 97 1.70 -16.18 2.97
C VAL A 97 1.36 -17.56 2.43
N ASP A 98 0.60 -17.59 1.33
CA ASP A 98 0.38 -18.82 0.57
C ASP A 98 1.74 -19.47 0.31
N GLU A 99 1.90 -20.72 0.76
CA GLU A 99 3.16 -21.47 0.72
C GLU A 99 3.71 -21.63 -0.71
N SER A 100 2.87 -21.38 -1.71
CA SER A 100 3.15 -21.42 -3.15
C SER A 100 3.76 -20.12 -3.73
N LEU A 101 3.79 -19.02 -2.98
CA LEU A 101 4.26 -17.70 -3.46
C LEU A 101 5.65 -17.31 -2.94
N ILE A 102 6.33 -18.18 -2.20
CA ILE A 102 7.59 -17.85 -1.52
C ILE A 102 8.70 -18.81 -1.97
N SER A 103 9.67 -18.32 -2.75
CA SER A 103 10.91 -19.07 -3.05
C SER A 103 11.79 -19.28 -1.80
N ASP A 104 11.55 -18.49 -0.76
CA ASP A 104 12.42 -18.35 0.43
C ASP A 104 11.73 -18.88 1.70
N GLN A 105 11.04 -20.03 1.62
CA GLN A 105 10.33 -20.68 2.73
C GLN A 105 11.15 -20.77 4.03
N ASN A 106 12.48 -20.85 3.92
CA ASN A 106 13.37 -21.02 5.05
C ASN A 106 13.58 -19.75 5.90
N ARG A 107 13.49 -18.53 5.33
CA ARG A 107 13.73 -17.30 6.11
C ARG A 107 12.54 -16.90 6.97
N GLN A 108 11.33 -16.97 6.41
CA GLN A 108 10.12 -16.57 7.13
C GLN A 108 9.74 -17.59 8.21
N LYS A 109 9.87 -18.90 7.93
CA LYS A 109 9.66 -19.96 8.93
C LYS A 109 10.65 -19.89 10.10
N LEU A 110 11.93 -19.62 9.82
CA LEU A 110 12.96 -19.48 10.85
C LEU A 110 12.71 -18.25 11.74
N VAL A 111 12.36 -17.11 11.14
CA VAL A 111 12.02 -15.88 11.89
C VAL A 111 10.80 -16.12 12.77
N HIS A 112 9.72 -16.70 12.23
CA HIS A 112 8.55 -17.06 13.04
C HIS A 112 8.94 -17.96 14.21
N GLN A 113 9.69 -19.04 13.96
CA GLN A 113 10.14 -19.95 15.04
C GLN A 113 10.98 -19.25 16.12
N LEU A 114 11.84 -18.31 15.75
CA LEU A 114 12.69 -17.58 16.69
C LEU A 114 11.91 -16.57 17.56
N PHE A 115 10.81 -16.02 17.07
CA PHE A 115 10.01 -15.01 17.77
C PHE A 115 8.72 -15.53 18.41
N THR A 116 8.23 -16.71 18.02
CA THR A 116 6.96 -17.27 18.54
C THR A 116 7.13 -18.39 19.57
N THR A 117 8.35 -18.87 19.85
CA THR A 117 8.58 -19.92 20.85
C THR A 117 9.01 -19.32 22.21
N SER A 118 8.07 -19.28 23.15
CA SER A 118 8.37 -19.03 24.57
C SER A 118 8.98 -20.30 25.19
N PRO A 119 10.06 -20.21 25.99
CA PRO A 119 10.63 -21.36 26.69
C PRO A 119 9.75 -21.92 27.83
N ASN A 120 8.61 -21.30 28.18
CA ASN A 120 7.81 -21.70 29.35
C ASN A 120 6.28 -21.67 29.22
N SER A 121 5.72 -21.59 28.00
CA SER A 121 4.26 -21.71 27.80
C SER A 121 3.96 -22.21 26.38
N ASN A 122 3.06 -23.20 26.26
CA ASN A 122 2.67 -23.84 24.99
C ASN A 122 1.82 -22.95 24.05
N GLU A 123 1.84 -21.63 24.21
CA GLU A 123 1.01 -20.69 23.44
C GLU A 123 1.89 -19.86 22.49
N PRO A 124 1.57 -19.79 21.19
CA PRO A 124 2.37 -19.05 20.22
C PRO A 124 2.26 -17.54 20.48
N VAL A 125 3.40 -16.87 20.58
CA VAL A 125 3.46 -15.40 20.71
C VAL A 125 3.53 -14.78 19.31
N HIS A 126 2.64 -13.84 19.00
CA HIS A 126 2.56 -13.24 17.67
C HIS A 126 3.21 -11.84 17.69
N VAL A 127 4.50 -11.74 17.37
CA VAL A 127 5.26 -10.47 17.40
C VAL A 127 5.75 -10.06 16.02
N CYS A 128 5.70 -8.77 15.68
CA CYS A 128 6.22 -8.25 14.41
C CYS A 128 7.73 -7.92 14.52
N TYR A 129 8.43 -7.91 13.38
CA TYR A 129 9.88 -7.62 13.33
C TYR A 129 10.28 -6.22 13.79
N ALA A 130 9.35 -5.26 13.81
CA ALA A 130 9.62 -3.86 14.16
C ALA A 130 9.44 -3.53 15.66
N CYS A 131 9.08 -4.53 16.47
CA CYS A 131 8.95 -4.45 17.93
C CYS A 131 10.22 -4.95 18.61
#